data_AF-A0A0R1TCZ7-F1
#
_entry.id   AF-A0A0R1TCZ7-F1
#
_cell.length_a   1.000
_cell.length_b   1.000
_cell.length_c   1.000
_cell.angle_alpha   90.00
_cell.angle_beta   90.00
_cell.angle_gamma   90.00
#
_symmetry.space_group_name_H-M   'P 1'
#
loop_
_entity.id
_entity.type
_entity.pdbx_description
1 polymer ?
#
loop_
_entity_poly.entity_id
_entity_poly.type
_entity_poly.pdbx_seq_one_letter_code
_entity_poly.pdbx_strand_id
1 'polypeptide(L)'
;MAEKLGIKMQTYANYEYGRRQPDFDILSKLAGLYEVTTDYLLGRDGKEENVPKIDKHAKLIAAHIDDDVSEEQMKQITDFIDFLKNKK
;
A
#
# COMPACT_ATOMS: atom_id res chain seq x y z
N MET A 1 -2.84 16.60 23.50
CA MET A 1 -3.03 15.41 22.65
C MET A 1 -3.25 14.14 23.44
N ALA A 2 -2.42 13.85 24.44
CA ALA A 2 -2.59 12.66 25.29
C ALA A 2 -4.00 12.55 25.93
N GLU A 3 -4.58 13.66 26.40
CA GLU A 3 -5.97 13.69 26.93
C GLU A 3 -7.03 13.34 25.88
N LYS A 4 -6.90 13.86 24.64
CA LYS A 4 -7.82 13.53 23.53
C LYS A 4 -7.76 12.05 23.15
N LEU A 5 -6.64 11.39 23.42
CA LEU A 5 -6.42 9.97 23.17
C LEU A 5 -6.74 9.09 24.39
N GLY A 6 -7.01 9.69 25.55
CA GLY A 6 -7.24 8.97 26.80
C GLY A 6 -5.98 8.29 27.36
N ILE A 7 -4.79 8.79 27.03
CA ILE A 7 -3.51 8.22 27.46
C ILE A 7 -2.73 9.20 28.35
N LYS A 8 -1.77 8.66 29.11
CA LYS A 8 -0.85 9.49 29.90
C LYS A 8 0.08 10.28 28.98
N MET A 9 0.43 11.51 29.37
CA MET A 9 1.34 12.36 28.60
C MET A 9 2.70 11.70 28.35
N GLN A 10 3.22 10.96 29.34
CA GLN A 10 4.44 10.18 29.19
C GLN A 10 4.32 9.08 28.13
N THR A 11 3.16 8.43 28.01
CA THR A 11 2.91 7.41 26.97
C THR A 11 2.95 8.05 25.59
N TYR A 12 2.31 9.21 25.43
CA TYR A 12 2.34 9.97 24.19
C TYR A 12 3.77 10.40 23.81
N ALA A 13 4.52 10.96 24.76
CA ALA A 13 5.93 11.33 24.54
C ALA A 13 6.79 10.13 24.14
N ASN A 14 6.56 8.95 24.73
CA ASN A 14 7.28 7.73 24.33
C ASN A 14 7.00 7.31 22.88
N TYR A 15 5.83 7.63 22.32
CA TYR A 15 5.55 7.43 20.90
C TYR A 15 6.34 8.39 20.04
N GLU A 16 6.37 9.68 20.39
CA GLU A 16 7.12 10.71 19.65
C GLU A 16 8.63 10.45 19.65
N TYR A 17 9.17 9.95 20.76
CA TYR A 17 10.58 9.56 20.85
C TYR A 17 10.88 8.17 20.27
N GLY A 18 9.89 7.45 19.74
CA GLY A 18 10.06 6.11 19.18
C GLY A 18 10.44 5.03 20.20
N ARG A 19 10.31 5.30 21.51
CA ARG A 19 10.61 4.34 22.59
C ARG A 19 9.51 3.29 22.76
N ARG A 20 8.30 3.60 22.28
CA ARG A 20 7.14 2.72 22.27
C ARG A 20 6.36 2.95 20.99
N GLN A 21 5.62 1.95 20.53
CA GLN A 21 4.67 2.11 19.43
C GLN A 21 3.23 2.15 19.96
N PRO A 22 2.34 2.95 19.33
CA PRO A 22 0.92 2.89 19.60
C PRO A 22 0.35 1.53 19.18
N ASP A 23 -0.69 1.07 19.89
CA ASP A 23 -1.49 -0.06 19.43
C ASP A 23 -2.44 0.38 18.29
N PHE A 24 -3.20 -0.57 17.76
CA PHE A 24 -4.11 -0.32 16.63
C PHE A 24 -5.17 0.74 16.96
N ASP A 25 -5.71 0.74 18.17
CA ASP A 25 -6.77 1.67 18.58
C ASP A 25 -6.22 3.09 18.73
N ILE A 26 -5.07 3.24 19.37
CA ILE A 26 -4.39 4.53 19.51
C ILE A 26 -3.93 5.05 18.15
N LEU A 27 -3.40 4.17 17.28
CA LEU A 27 -2.99 4.54 15.92
C LEU A 27 -4.19 5.06 15.10
N SER A 28 -5.33 4.37 15.17
CA SER A 28 -6.56 4.79 14.50
C SER A 28 -7.09 6.12 15.04
N LYS A 29 -7.02 6.34 16.36
CA LYS A 29 -7.39 7.62 16.98
C LYS A 29 -6.43 8.74 16.59
N LEU A 30 -5.13 8.48 16.48
CA LEU A 30 -4.15 9.45 15.99
C LEU A 30 -4.46 9.84 14.54
N ALA A 31 -4.74 8.86 13.68
CA ALA A 31 -5.11 9.10 12.29
C ALA A 31 -6.35 10.00 12.19
N GLY A 32 -7.41 9.67 12.94
CA GLY A 32 -8.62 10.49 13.00
C GLY A 32 -8.40 11.89 13.60
N LEU A 33 -7.53 12.02 14.61
CA LEU A 33 -7.23 13.30 15.27
C LEU A 33 -6.49 14.28 14.33
N TYR A 34 -5.64 13.76 13.45
CA TYR A 34 -4.88 14.55 12.48
C TYR A 34 -5.49 14.58 11.09
N GLU A 35 -6.65 13.95 10.89
CA GLU A 35 -7.34 13.86 9.59
C GLU A 35 -6.43 13.26 8.48
N VAL A 36 -5.61 12.27 8.85
CA VAL A 36 -4.71 11.54 7.94
C VAL A 36 -5.04 10.05 7.96
N THR A 37 -4.47 9.30 7.01
CA THR A 37 -4.58 7.83 7.04
C THR A 37 -3.58 7.22 8.03
N THR A 38 -3.88 6.01 8.50
CA THR A 38 -2.90 5.23 9.27
C THR A 38 -1.64 4.94 8.46
N ASP A 39 -1.78 4.76 7.15
CA ASP A 39 -0.64 4.58 6.24
C ASP A 39 0.28 5.80 6.24
N TYR A 40 -0.27 7.02 6.24
CA TYR A 40 0.54 8.23 6.37
C TYR A 40 1.34 8.25 7.68
N LEU A 41 0.71 7.92 8.81
CA LEU A 41 1.40 7.84 10.11
C LEU A 41 2.49 6.76 10.15
N LEU A 42 2.32 5.68 9.37
CA LEU A 42 3.27 4.59 9.23
C LEU A 42 4.34 4.86 8.15
N GLY A 43 4.31 6.02 7.48
CA GLY A 43 5.25 6.37 6.40
C GLY A 43 5.01 5.59 5.10
N ARG A 44 3.77 5.15 4.84
CA ARG A 44 3.32 4.44 3.65
C ARG A 44 2.53 5.35 2.70
N ASP A 45 2.92 6.61 2.58
CA ASP A 45 2.24 7.66 1.79
C ASP A 45 2.45 7.54 0.27
N GLY A 46 2.56 6.31 -0.25
CA GLY A 46 2.70 6.03 -1.69
C GLY A 46 4.14 6.00 -2.20
N LYS A 47 5.14 6.18 -1.32
CA LYS A 47 6.56 5.92 -1.61
C LYS A 47 6.97 4.56 -1.06
N GLU A 48 6.24 3.51 -1.45
CA GLU A 48 6.66 2.17 -1.07
C GLU A 48 7.95 1.81 -1.81
N GLU A 49 9.09 1.84 -1.12
CA GLU A 49 10.34 1.25 -1.61
C GLU A 49 10.22 -0.28 -1.80
N ASN A 50 9.17 -0.89 -1.21
CA ASN A 50 8.93 -2.34 -1.19
C ASN A 50 7.77 -2.81 -2.06
N VAL A 51 7.04 -1.94 -2.77
CA VAL A 51 6.14 -2.40 -3.84
C VAL A 51 7.02 -2.89 -4.97
N PRO A 52 6.87 -4.14 -5.44
CA PRO A 52 7.53 -4.57 -6.66
C PRO A 52 7.24 -3.53 -7.73
N LYS A 53 8.27 -2.85 -8.23
CA LYS A 53 8.09 -1.89 -9.32
C LYS A 53 7.49 -2.66 -10.48
N ILE A 54 6.16 -2.56 -10.63
CA ILE A 54 5.45 -3.18 -11.74
C ILE A 54 6.06 -2.58 -12.98
N ASP A 55 6.61 -3.44 -13.83
CA ASP A 55 7.25 -3.03 -15.06
C ASP A 55 6.30 -2.14 -15.87
N LYS A 56 6.86 -1.12 -16.54
CA LYS A 56 6.05 -0.15 -17.29
C LYS A 56 5.21 -0.86 -18.37
N HIS A 57 5.72 -1.94 -18.96
CA HIS A 57 4.98 -2.73 -19.93
C HIS A 57 3.85 -3.53 -19.29
N ALA A 58 4.04 -4.07 -18.08
CA ALA A 58 2.97 -4.75 -17.35
C ALA A 58 1.81 -3.79 -17.03
N LYS A 59 2.09 -2.53 -16.65
CA LYS A 59 1.04 -1.52 -16.44
C LYS A 59 0.30 -1.17 -17.73
N LEU A 60 1.01 -1.06 -18.86
CA LEU A 60 0.40 -0.77 -20.16
C LEU A 60 -0.53 -1.90 -20.61
N ILE A 61 -0.13 -3.16 -20.43
CA ILE A 61 -0.97 -4.32 -20.75
C ILE A 61 -2.23 -4.30 -19.87
N ALA A 62 -2.08 -4.13 -18.55
CA ALA A 62 -3.20 -4.08 -17.61
C ALA A 62 -4.21 -2.96 -17.93
N ALA A 63 -3.75 -1.83 -18.46
CA ALA A 63 -4.63 -0.71 -18.84
C ALA A 63 -5.49 -0.97 -20.10
N HIS A 64 -5.19 -2.04 -20.86
CA HIS A 64 -5.93 -2.43 -22.06
C HIS A 64 -6.66 -3.78 -21.90
N ILE A 65 -6.54 -4.42 -20.74
CA ILE A 65 -7.34 -5.59 -20.39
C ILE A 65 -8.59 -5.03 -19.69
N ASP A 66 -9.72 -5.05 -20.40
CA ASP A 66 -11.02 -4.71 -19.83
C ASP A 66 -11.52 -5.85 -18.93
N ASP A 67 -12.45 -5.55 -18.02
CA ASP A 67 -13.01 -6.50 -17.04
C ASP A 67 -13.81 -7.66 -17.68
N ASP A 68 -14.07 -7.61 -19.00
CA ASP A 68 -14.85 -8.57 -19.76
C ASP A 68 -14.02 -9.65 -20.49
N VAL A 69 -12.69 -9.63 -20.32
CA VAL A 69 -11.80 -10.62 -20.93
C VAL A 69 -12.03 -12.01 -20.32
N SER A 70 -12.35 -12.98 -21.17
CA SER A 70 -12.57 -14.37 -20.74
C SER A 70 -11.26 -15.08 -20.39
N GLU A 71 -11.35 -16.16 -19.62
CA GLU A 71 -10.19 -17.00 -19.29
C GLU A 71 -9.48 -17.52 -20.56
N GLU A 72 -10.24 -17.86 -21.61
CA GLU A 72 -9.70 -18.32 -22.89
C GLU A 72 -8.91 -17.21 -23.60
N GLN A 73 -9.44 -15.98 -23.62
CA GLN A 73 -8.76 -14.83 -24.22
C GLN A 73 -7.49 -14.48 -23.43
N MET A 74 -7.55 -14.51 -22.11
CA MET A 74 -6.37 -14.28 -21.25
C MET A 74 -5.29 -15.34 -21.48
N LYS A 75 -5.69 -16.60 -21.68
CA LYS A 75 -4.77 -17.68 -22.03
C LYS A 75 -4.10 -17.43 -23.38
N GLN A 76 -4.85 -17.01 -24.40
CA GLN A 76 -4.29 -16.68 -25.72
C GLN A 76 -3.28 -15.53 -25.66
N ILE A 77 -3.56 -14.48 -24.88
CA ILE A 77 -2.64 -13.36 -24.66
C ILE A 77 -1.34 -13.85 -24.02
N THR A 78 -1.44 -14.70 -23.00
CA THR A 78 -0.28 -15.26 -22.29
C THR A 78 0.55 -16.16 -23.20
N ASP A 79 -0.09 -17.06 -23.93
CA ASP A 79 0.56 -17.97 -24.88
C ASP A 79 1.32 -17.17 -25.98
N PHE A 80 0.76 -16.05 -26.44
CA PHE A 80 1.40 -15.18 -27.43
C PHE A 80 2.63 -14.43 -26.87
N ILE A 81 2.57 -13.95 -25.62
CA ILE A 81 3.72 -13.33 -24.95
C ILE A 81 4.87 -14.34 -24.84
N ASP A 82 4.58 -15.57 -24.45
CA ASP A 82 5.61 -16.61 -24.30
C ASP A 82 6.19 -17.06 -25.65
N PHE A 83 5.36 -17.11 -26.71
CA PHE A 83 5.84 -17.31 -28.07
C PHE A 83 6.84 -16.22 -28.49
N LEU A 84 6.54 -14.94 -28.24
CA LEU A 84 7.46 -13.84 -28.58
C LEU A 84 8.76 -13.88 -27.78
N LYS A 85 8.72 -14.29 -26.51
CA LYS A 85 9.93 -14.45 -25.69
C LYS A 85 10.85 -15.56 -26.20
N ASN A 86 10.28 -16.69 -26.61
CA ASN A 86 11.02 -17.85 -27.10
C ASN A 86 11.52 -17.72 -28.55
N LYS A 87 11.05 -16.70 -29.29
CA LYS A 87 11.51 -16.39 -30.65
C LYS A 87 12.81 -15.56 -30.69
N LYS A 88 13.29 -15.11 -29.52
CA LYS A 88 14.57 -14.42 -29.33
C LYS A 88 15.70 -15.43 -29.13
#